data_AF-A0A6A0H262-F1
#
_entry.id   AF-A0A6A0H262-F1
#
_cell.length_a   1.000
_cell.length_b   1.000
_cell.length_c   1.000
_cell.angle_alpha   90.00
_cell.angle_beta   90.00
_cell.angle_gamma   90.00
#
_symmetry.space_group_name_H-M   'P 1'
#
loop_
_entity.id
_entity.type
_entity.pdbx_description
1 polymer ?
#
loop_
_entity_poly.entity_id
_entity_poly.type
_entity_poly.pdbx_seq_one_letter_code
_entity_poly.pdbx_strand_id
1 'polypeptide(L)' 'MVGFKGKTAENLHQYIQNKPDKWGFKLFSRASADGFVHDMVHYQGLTTLQGHGVKLTPEQEALSTTSKIVSVLAVER' A
#
# COMPACT_ATOMS: atom_id res chain seq x y z
N MET A 1 -5.25 7.52 2.37
CA MET A 1 -6.26 6.59 2.88
C MET A 1 -7.57 6.97 2.23
N VAL A 2 -8.32 5.98 1.76
CA VAL A 2 -9.67 6.20 1.23
C VAL A 2 -10.66 5.82 2.32
N GLY A 3 -11.42 6.79 2.82
CA GLY A 3 -12.37 6.59 3.91
C GLY A 3 -13.44 5.56 3.54
N PHE A 4 -13.69 4.61 4.46
CA PHE A 4 -14.70 3.58 4.26
C PHE A 4 -15.23 3.09 5.60
N LYS A 5 -16.56 3.19 5.79
CA LYS A 5 -17.26 2.82 7.03
C LYS A 5 -18.21 1.61 6.87
N GLY A 6 -18.25 1.00 5.68
CA GLY A 6 -19.09 -0.17 5.41
C GLY A 6 -18.52 -1.46 6.02
N LYS A 7 -19.35 -2.51 6.07
CA LYS A 7 -18.98 -3.84 6.63
C LYS A 7 -18.51 -4.85 5.58
N THR A 8 -18.67 -4.55 4.30
CA THR A 8 -18.42 -5.50 3.20
C THR A 8 -16.93 -5.86 3.01
N ALA A 9 -16.01 -5.18 3.68
CA ALA A 9 -14.56 -5.36 3.55
C ALA A 9 -13.85 -5.36 4.91
N GLU A 10 -14.45 -6.00 5.91
CA GLU A 10 -14.06 -5.93 7.34
C GLU A 10 -12.57 -6.25 7.61
N ASN A 11 -11.94 -7.08 6.79
CA ASN A 11 -10.53 -7.45 7.01
C ASN A 11 -9.51 -6.51 6.33
N LEU A 12 -9.97 -5.60 5.45
CA LEU A 12 -9.10 -4.76 4.62
C LEU A 12 -9.10 -3.29 5.04
N HIS A 13 -10.17 -2.81 5.67
CA HIS A 13 -10.17 -1.47 6.23
C HIS A 13 -9.34 -1.39 7.52
N GLN A 14 -8.57 -0.33 7.67
CA GLN A 14 -7.64 -0.14 8.77
C GLN A 14 -8.01 1.12 9.55
N TYR A 15 -7.91 1.03 10.88
CA TYR A 15 -8.02 2.18 11.74
C TYR A 15 -6.70 2.94 11.83
N ILE A 16 -6.69 4.26 11.57
CA ILE A 16 -5.55 5.15 11.82
C ILE A 16 -6.02 6.38 12.58
N GLN A 17 -5.63 6.47 13.85
CA GLN A 17 -6.10 7.49 14.80
C GLN A 17 -5.92 8.94 14.32
N ASN A 18 -4.81 9.22 13.62
CA ASN A 18 -4.42 10.57 13.23
C ASN A 18 -4.90 10.99 11.82
N LYS A 19 -5.83 10.25 11.21
CA LYS A 19 -6.41 10.61 9.90
C LYS A 19 -7.81 11.22 10.08
N PRO A 20 -8.23 12.15 9.19
CA PRO A 20 -9.55 12.77 9.26
C PRO A 20 -10.66 11.72 9.27
N ASP A 21 -10.62 10.80 8.30
CA ASP A 21 -11.36 9.56 8.33
C ASP A 21 -10.51 8.49 9.00
N LYS A 22 -10.95 8.04 10.18
CA LYS A 22 -10.19 7.08 10.98
C LYS A 22 -10.24 5.66 10.42
N TRP A 23 -11.30 5.31 9.71
CA TRP A 23 -11.52 3.99 9.12
C TRP A 23 -11.49 4.08 7.60
N GLY A 24 -10.67 3.24 6.97
CA GLY A 24 -10.60 3.22 5.52
C GLY A 24 -9.51 2.30 4.97
N PHE A 25 -9.36 2.31 3.65
CA PHE A 25 -8.33 1.51 2.98
C PHE A 25 -7.01 2.28 2.95
N LYS A 26 -5.94 1.61 3.39
CA LYS A 26 -4.59 2.15 3.32
C LYS A 26 -3.99 1.85 1.94
N LEU A 27 -3.47 2.90 1.30
CA LEU A 27 -2.84 2.85 -0.01
C LEU A 27 -1.48 3.53 0.08
N PHE A 28 -0.52 3.02 -0.69
CA PHE A 28 0.75 3.66 -0.96
C PHE A 28 0.78 4.11 -2.41
N SER A 29 1.29 5.31 -2.68
CA SER A 29 1.34 5.87 -4.02
C SER A 29 2.73 6.44 -4.28
N ARG A 30 3.29 6.16 -5.46
CA ARG A 30 4.42 6.92 -5.99
C ARG A 30 3.87 8.14 -6.71
N ALA A 31 4.34 9.31 -6.33
CA ALA A 31 4.00 10.56 -7.00
C ALA A 31 5.25 11.36 -7.31
N SER A 32 5.22 12.12 -8.41
CA SER A 32 6.22 13.13 -8.71
C SER A 32 6.06 14.33 -7.77
N ALA A 33 7.10 15.17 -7.71
CA ALA A 33 7.09 16.40 -6.93
C ALA A 33 6.03 17.43 -7.41
N ASP A 34 5.58 17.31 -8.66
CA ASP A 34 4.50 18.10 -9.27
C ASP A 34 3.08 17.62 -8.87
N GLY A 35 2.98 16.50 -8.14
CA GLY A 35 1.73 15.93 -7.67
C GLY A 35 1.10 14.86 -8.56
N PHE A 36 1.70 14.51 -9.71
CA PHE A 36 1.18 13.42 -10.54
C PHE A 36 1.46 12.05 -9.91
N VAL A 37 0.42 11.23 -9.79
CA VAL A 37 0.51 9.85 -9.28
C VAL A 37 0.88 8.91 -10.43
N HIS A 38 1.96 8.16 -10.26
CA HIS A 38 2.46 7.22 -11.25
C HIS A 38 2.04 5.79 -11.00
N ASP A 39 1.96 5.40 -9.73
CA ASP A 39 1.62 4.04 -9.34
C ASP A 39 1.01 4.00 -7.93
N MET A 40 0.20 2.98 -7.66
CA MET A 40 -0.49 2.76 -6.39
C MET A 40 -0.51 1.28 -5.99
N VAL A 41 -0.27 1.02 -4.71
CA VAL A 41 -0.38 -0.30 -4.09
C VAL A 41 -1.40 -0.27 -2.95
N HIS A 42 -2.35 -1.20 -2.99
CA HIS A 42 -3.34 -1.39 -1.93
C HIS A 42 -2.74 -2.22 -0.81
N TYR A 43 -2.80 -1.72 0.43
CA TYR A 43 -2.31 -2.47 1.58
C TYR A 43 -3.32 -3.53 2.03
N GLN A 44 -2.96 -4.81 1.90
CA GLN A 44 -3.79 -5.97 2.26
C GLN A 44 -3.18 -6.78 3.42
N GLY A 45 -2.19 -6.23 4.14
CA GLY A 45 -1.42 -7.00 5.13
C GLY A 45 -0.38 -7.90 4.49
N LEU A 46 -0.33 -9.18 4.88
CA LEU A 46 0.69 -10.14 4.40
C LEU A 46 0.60 -10.41 2.89
N THR A 47 -0.58 -10.29 2.30
CA THR A 47 -0.82 -10.56 0.87
C THR A 47 -0.58 -9.35 -0.03
N THR A 48 -0.19 -8.20 0.54
CA THR A 48 -0.03 -6.91 -0.18
C THR A 48 0.79 -7.04 -1.47
N LEU A 49 1.82 -7.89 -1.50
CA LEU A 49 2.71 -8.01 -2.66
C LEU A 49 2.48 -9.28 -3.49
N GLN A 50 1.70 -10.24 -2.96
CA GLN A 50 1.39 -11.50 -3.67
C GLN A 50 0.48 -11.25 -4.88
N GLY A 51 -0.44 -10.28 -4.80
CA GLY A 51 -1.38 -9.97 -5.88
C GLY A 51 -0.84 -9.08 -7.01
N HIS A 52 0.33 -8.47 -6.86
CA HIS A 52 0.86 -7.48 -7.81
C HIS A 52 1.84 -8.06 -8.85
N GLY A 53 2.07 -9.38 -8.83
CA GLY A 53 2.96 -10.05 -9.80
C GLY A 53 4.43 -9.64 -9.70
N VAL A 54 4.84 -9.05 -8.58
CA VAL A 54 6.22 -8.60 -8.35
C VAL A 54 6.99 -9.71 -7.65
N LYS A 55 8.04 -10.22 -8.30
CA LYS A 55 8.99 -11.13 -7.66
C LYS A 55 9.98 -10.30 -6.86
N LEU A 56 9.91 -10.40 -5.54
CA LEU A 56 10.90 -9.81 -4.65
C LEU A 56 12.20 -10.61 -4.76
N THR A 57 13.33 -9.93 -4.74
CA THR A 57 14.63 -10.60 -4.54
C THR A 57 14.75 -11.09 -3.09
N PRO A 58 15.60 -12.08 -2.77
CA PRO A 58 15.79 -12.55 -1.40
C PRO A 58 16.17 -11.44 -0.42
N GLU A 59 16.94 -10.46 -0.89
CA GLU A 59 17.32 -9.25 -0.13
C GLU A 59 16.09 -8.39 0.19
N GLN A 60 15.19 -8.20 -0.77
CA GLN A 60 13.94 -7.46 -0.57
C GLN A 60 12.98 -8.22 0.35
N GLU A 61 12.97 -9.55 0.31
CA GLU A 61 12.18 -10.38 1.22
C GLU A 61 12.58 -10.22 2.70
N ALA A 62 13.84 -9.89 2.98
CA ALA A 62 14.31 -9.62 4.34
C ALA A 62 13.91 -8.22 4.87
N LEU A 63 13.45 -7.32 4.00
CA LEU A 63 13.11 -5.96 4.39
C LEU A 63 11.80 -5.86 5.19
N SER A 64 11.63 -4.73 5.87
CA SER A 64 10.35 -4.38 6.50
C SER A 64 9.24 -4.19 5.46
N THR A 65 7.98 -4.39 5.85
CA THR A 65 6.82 -4.31 4.93
C THR A 65 6.78 -3.01 4.13
N THR A 66 7.06 -1.88 4.77
CA THR A 66 7.10 -0.58 4.08
C THR A 66 8.21 -0.51 3.05
N SER A 67 9.41 -1.01 3.40
CA SER A 67 10.55 -1.02 2.48
C SER A 67 10.31 -1.91 1.27
N LYS A 68 9.63 -3.05 1.44
CA LYS A 68 9.18 -3.91 0.34
C LYS A 68 8.21 -3.20 -0.60
N ILE A 69 7.27 -2.43 -0.04
CA ILE A 69 6.31 -1.66 -0.84
C ILE A 69 7.03 -0.55 -1.62
N VAL A 70 8.00 0.12 -0.99
CA VAL A 70 8.83 1.13 -1.66
C VAL A 70 9.64 0.51 -2.79
N SER A 71 10.25 -0.66 -2.59
CA SER A 71 11.02 -1.31 -3.65
C SER A 71 10.16 -1.72 -4.85
N VAL A 72 8.89 -2.05 -4.62
CA VAL A 72 7.92 -2.31 -5.71
C VAL A 72 7.56 -1.03 -6.46
N LEU A 73 7.24 0.04 -5.73
CA LEU A 73 6.83 1.32 -6.32
C LEU A 73 7.98 2.07 -7.01
N ALA A 74 9.23 1.81 -6.62
CA ALA A 74 10.40 2.46 -7.18
C ALA A 74 10.83 1.94 -8.55
N VAL A 75 10.29 0.80 -9.01
CA VAL A 75 10.60 0.26 -10.34
C VAL A 75 10.01 1.20 -11.39
N GLU A 76 10.87 1.87 -12.17
CA GLU A 76 10.46 2.53 -13.41
C GLU A 76 9.98 1.45 -14.38
N ARG A 77 8.69 1.52 -14.75
CA ARG A 77 8.05 0.73 -15.80
C ARG A 77 7.77 1.61 -16.99
#